data_AF-A0A2V6LCN4-F1
#
_entry.id   AF-A0A2V6LCN4-F1
#
_cell.length_a   1.000
_cell.length_b   1.000
_cell.length_c   1.000
_cell.angle_alpha   90.00
_cell.angle_beta   90.00
_cell.angle_gamma   90.00
#
_symmetry.space_group_name_H-M   'P 1'
#
loop_
_entity.id
_entity.type
_entity.pdbx_description
1 polymer ?
#
loop_
_entity_poly.entity_id
_entity_poly.type
_entity_poly.pdbx_seq_one_letter_code
_entity_poly.pdbx_strand_id
1 'polypeptide(L)'
;MDAELQKLVEAGKLTSKSAGQLEKLKPGTFCLHKSWGFGRVREWNLLLNQIVIDFATKKSHPMQAQYAAENLTPLTQEHFLVRKATDIALIKNLTKENPVALVQNILESLDGRASAQQIGEWLIGDVFTEAEWKRWWESTRKALRASGAFSIPAKKTDPIQIRGEGVSHADELLAAFNKARQPKQQIAAVEQ
;
A
#
# COMPACT_ATOMS: atom_id res chain seq x y z
N MET A 1 -19.35 10.35 18.39
CA MET A 1 -19.72 9.17 17.62
C MET A 1 -20.91 9.51 16.73
N ASP A 2 -20.98 9.02 15.51
CA ASP A 2 -22.17 9.17 14.65
C ASP A 2 -23.44 8.61 15.34
N ALA A 3 -24.56 9.33 15.24
CA ALA A 3 -25.79 8.99 15.97
C ALA A 3 -26.40 7.66 15.52
N GLU A 4 -26.26 7.27 14.25
CA GLU A 4 -26.77 5.99 13.76
C GLU A 4 -25.90 4.81 14.23
N LEU A 5 -24.58 5.00 14.26
CA LEU A 5 -23.66 4.00 14.82
C LEU A 5 -23.86 3.81 16.33
N GLN A 6 -24.09 4.90 17.06
CA GLN A 6 -24.39 4.85 18.50
C GLN A 6 -25.64 3.99 18.79
N LYS A 7 -26.71 4.15 18.00
CA LYS A 7 -27.92 3.32 18.11
C LYS A 7 -27.63 1.83 17.87
N LEU A 8 -26.75 1.50 16.93
CA LEU A 8 -26.35 0.11 16.67
C LEU A 8 -25.52 -0.49 17.82
N VAL A 9 -24.70 0.33 18.50
CA VAL A 9 -23.97 -0.08 19.70
C VAL A 9 -24.93 -0.34 20.86
N GLU A 10 -25.86 0.58 21.11
CA GLU A 10 -26.89 0.43 22.16
C GLU A 10 -27.81 -0.77 21.91
N ALA A 11 -28.11 -1.07 20.65
CA ALA A 11 -28.86 -2.26 20.24
C ALA A 11 -28.03 -3.56 20.27
N GLY A 12 -26.75 -3.52 20.66
CA GLY A 12 -25.87 -4.69 20.73
C GLY A 12 -25.46 -5.27 19.38
N LYS A 13 -25.71 -4.56 18.26
CA LYS A 13 -25.37 -5.00 16.89
C LYS A 13 -23.91 -4.68 16.52
N LEU A 14 -23.30 -3.72 17.20
CA LEU A 14 -21.90 -3.31 17.04
C LEU A 14 -21.22 -3.16 18.39
N THR A 15 -19.91 -3.36 18.42
CA THR A 15 -19.08 -2.91 19.54
C THR A 15 -18.69 -1.44 19.35
N SER A 16 -18.37 -0.72 20.43
CA SER A 16 -17.86 0.66 20.34
C SER A 16 -16.56 0.74 19.52
N LYS A 17 -15.73 -0.30 19.57
CA LYS A 17 -14.52 -0.42 18.73
C LYS A 17 -14.89 -0.50 17.24
N SER A 18 -15.86 -1.33 16.90
CA SER A 18 -16.34 -1.49 15.52
C SER A 18 -16.99 -0.22 15.00
N ALA A 19 -17.79 0.46 15.82
CA ALA A 19 -18.35 1.77 15.50
C ALA A 19 -17.23 2.78 15.19
N GLY A 20 -16.18 2.84 16.01
CA GLY A 20 -15.02 3.72 15.75
C GLY A 20 -14.24 3.38 14.47
N GLN A 21 -14.22 2.11 14.03
CA GLN A 21 -13.67 1.74 12.72
C GLN A 21 -14.59 2.17 11.57
N LEU A 22 -15.91 1.97 11.73
CA LEU A 22 -16.88 2.38 10.72
C LEU A 22 -16.87 3.89 10.52
N GLU A 23 -16.64 4.71 11.55
CA GLU A 23 -16.49 6.17 11.38
C GLU A 23 -15.40 6.57 10.39
N LYS A 24 -14.36 5.74 10.23
CA LYS A 24 -13.30 5.93 9.25
C LYS A 24 -13.68 5.43 7.86
N LEU A 25 -14.82 4.76 7.72
CA LEU A 25 -15.35 4.16 6.49
C LEU A 25 -16.65 4.84 6.07
N LYS A 26 -16.72 6.17 6.20
CA LYS A 26 -17.87 6.96 5.73
C LYS A 26 -18.06 6.86 4.21
N PRO A 27 -19.28 7.12 3.70
CA PRO A 27 -19.51 7.22 2.26
C PRO A 27 -18.46 8.10 1.57
N GLY A 28 -17.95 7.63 0.43
CA GLY A 28 -16.86 8.25 -0.32
C GLY A 28 -15.46 7.79 0.07
N THR A 29 -15.26 7.18 1.23
CA THR A 29 -13.96 6.69 1.70
C THR A 29 -13.46 5.51 0.89
N PHE A 30 -12.17 5.46 0.61
CA PHE A 30 -11.53 4.31 -0.03
C PHE A 30 -11.07 3.29 1.02
N CYS A 31 -11.09 2.02 0.64
CA CYS A 31 -10.71 0.94 1.54
C CYS A 31 -10.08 -0.24 0.81
N LEU A 32 -9.34 -1.07 1.55
CA LEU A 32 -8.88 -2.38 1.10
C LEU A 32 -9.60 -3.49 1.85
N HIS A 33 -10.01 -4.51 1.10
CA HIS A 33 -10.41 -5.80 1.62
C HIS A 33 -9.41 -6.86 1.18
N LYS A 34 -9.03 -7.78 2.08
CA LYS A 34 -8.01 -8.82 1.79
C LYS A 34 -8.34 -9.67 0.56
N SER A 35 -9.62 -10.03 0.37
CA SER A 35 -10.05 -10.93 -0.71
C SER A 35 -10.65 -10.21 -1.92
N TRP A 36 -11.09 -8.96 -1.77
CA TRP A 36 -11.79 -8.23 -2.85
C TRP A 36 -11.01 -7.02 -3.37
N GLY A 37 -9.89 -6.70 -2.72
CA GLY A 37 -8.99 -5.63 -3.12
C GLY A 37 -9.56 -4.25 -2.81
N PHE A 38 -9.19 -3.30 -3.66
CA PHE A 38 -9.54 -1.89 -3.54
C PHE A 38 -11.04 -1.67 -3.76
N GLY A 39 -11.63 -0.83 -2.91
CA GLY A 39 -13.01 -0.41 -3.02
C GLY A 39 -13.24 1.00 -2.52
N ARG A 40 -14.44 1.51 -2.80
CA ARG A 40 -14.93 2.79 -2.30
C ARG A 40 -16.28 2.58 -1.60
N VAL A 41 -16.42 3.07 -0.38
CA VAL A 41 -17.69 3.05 0.34
C VAL A 41 -18.68 3.91 -0.45
N ARG A 42 -19.75 3.29 -0.93
CA ARG A 42 -20.82 3.99 -1.64
C ARG A 42 -21.75 4.66 -0.65
N GLU A 43 -22.25 3.90 0.31
CA GLU A 43 -23.23 4.37 1.28
C GLU A 43 -23.19 3.55 2.57
N TRP A 44 -23.76 4.15 3.61
CA TRP A 44 -24.13 3.49 4.83
C TRP A 44 -25.62 3.15 4.77
N ASN A 45 -25.93 1.87 4.96
CA ASN A 45 -27.29 1.38 5.09
C ASN A 45 -27.45 0.79 6.50
N LEU A 46 -27.29 1.66 7.51
CA LEU A 46 -27.25 1.25 8.92
C LEU A 46 -28.60 0.78 9.44
N LEU A 47 -29.70 1.17 8.79
CA LEU A 47 -31.03 0.59 9.03
C LEU A 47 -31.02 -0.93 8.84
N LEU A 48 -30.32 -1.41 7.80
CA LEU A 48 -30.10 -2.84 7.53
C LEU A 48 -28.83 -3.40 8.19
N ASN A 49 -28.17 -2.62 9.06
CA ASN A 49 -26.88 -2.96 9.66
C ASN A 49 -25.79 -3.26 8.62
N GLN A 50 -25.77 -2.51 7.51
CA GLN A 50 -24.85 -2.74 6.40
C GLN A 50 -24.14 -1.47 5.95
N ILE A 51 -22.99 -1.65 5.31
CA ILE A 51 -22.38 -0.65 4.44
C ILE A 51 -22.29 -1.23 3.03
N VAL A 52 -22.42 -0.38 2.02
CA VAL A 52 -22.36 -0.79 0.61
C VAL A 52 -21.08 -0.27 0.00
N ILE A 53 -20.32 -1.14 -0.65
CA ILE A 53 -19.00 -0.83 -1.19
C ILE A 53 -18.91 -1.20 -2.66
N ASP A 54 -18.32 -0.32 -3.44
CA ASP A 54 -17.92 -0.58 -4.82
C ASP A 54 -16.48 -1.10 -4.86
N PHE A 55 -16.30 -2.41 -4.87
CA PHE A 55 -15.01 -3.03 -5.19
C PHE A 55 -14.77 -3.02 -6.71
N ALA A 56 -13.51 -3.20 -7.11
CA ALA A 56 -13.17 -3.34 -8.53
C ALA A 56 -13.88 -4.55 -9.18
N THR A 57 -13.96 -5.68 -8.47
CA THR A 57 -14.55 -6.93 -8.96
C THR A 57 -16.02 -7.12 -8.59
N LYS A 58 -16.54 -6.33 -7.63
CA LYS A 58 -17.92 -6.43 -7.11
C LYS A 58 -18.48 -5.04 -6.80
N LYS A 59 -19.32 -4.52 -7.71
CA LYS A 59 -20.03 -3.25 -7.51
C LYS A 59 -21.22 -3.43 -6.58
N SER A 60 -21.57 -2.36 -5.85
CA SER A 60 -22.70 -2.30 -4.93
C SER A 60 -22.77 -3.48 -3.95
N HIS A 61 -21.64 -3.92 -3.40
CA HIS A 61 -21.58 -5.08 -2.53
C HIS A 61 -22.02 -4.72 -1.10
N PRO A 62 -23.13 -5.27 -0.58
CA PRO A 62 -23.55 -5.04 0.80
C PRO A 62 -22.69 -5.89 1.75
N MET A 63 -22.23 -5.27 2.82
CA MET A 63 -21.41 -5.90 3.85
C MET A 63 -21.98 -5.58 5.24
N GLN A 64 -22.12 -6.59 6.10
CA GLN A 64 -22.56 -6.37 7.48
C GLN A 64 -21.61 -5.43 8.20
N ALA A 65 -22.14 -4.46 8.94
CA ALA A 65 -21.39 -3.36 9.55
C ALA A 65 -20.25 -3.87 10.45
N GLN A 66 -20.50 -4.90 11.26
CA GLN A 66 -19.47 -5.51 12.12
C GLN A 66 -18.35 -6.15 11.28
N TYR A 67 -18.71 -6.92 10.24
CA TYR A 67 -17.74 -7.58 9.38
C TYR A 67 -16.88 -6.57 8.60
N ALA A 68 -17.50 -5.50 8.12
CA ALA A 68 -16.81 -4.38 7.49
C ALA A 68 -15.79 -3.72 8.44
N ALA A 69 -16.18 -3.45 9.69
CA ALA A 69 -15.30 -2.86 10.69
C ALA A 69 -14.05 -3.70 10.99
N GLU A 70 -14.16 -5.03 10.84
CA GLU A 70 -13.08 -5.98 11.13
C GLU A 70 -12.19 -6.26 9.92
N ASN A 71 -12.72 -6.16 8.70
CA ASN A 71 -12.05 -6.68 7.49
C ASN A 71 -11.67 -5.60 6.47
N LEU A 72 -12.06 -4.34 6.70
CA LEU A 72 -11.71 -3.23 5.83
C LEU A 72 -10.64 -2.36 6.46
N THR A 73 -9.61 -2.07 5.67
CA THR A 73 -8.60 -1.07 6.01
C THR A 73 -8.96 0.23 5.29
N PRO A 74 -9.36 1.30 6.00
CA PRO A 74 -9.58 2.60 5.38
C PRO A 74 -8.28 3.17 4.82
N LEU A 75 -8.34 3.82 3.67
CA LEU A 75 -7.19 4.42 3.00
C LEU A 75 -7.27 5.95 3.01
N THR A 76 -6.12 6.60 3.20
CA THR A 76 -6.00 8.06 3.09
C THR A 76 -5.86 8.50 1.64
N GLN A 77 -5.99 9.79 1.37
CA GLN A 77 -5.86 10.36 0.01
C GLN A 77 -4.42 10.27 -0.53
N GLU A 78 -3.45 10.15 0.37
CA GLU A 78 -2.02 10.02 0.05
C GLU A 78 -1.66 8.60 -0.37
N HIS A 79 -2.48 7.61 -0.03
CA HIS A 79 -2.24 6.23 -0.39
C HIS A 79 -2.23 6.06 -1.92
N PHE A 80 -1.23 5.36 -2.44
CA PHE A 80 -0.98 5.23 -3.88
C PHE A 80 -2.21 4.74 -4.65
N LEU A 81 -2.88 3.68 -4.17
CA LEU A 81 -4.08 3.16 -4.84
C LEU A 81 -5.22 4.18 -4.93
N VAL A 82 -5.34 5.09 -3.94
CA VAL A 82 -6.34 6.16 -3.97
C VAL A 82 -5.98 7.19 -5.03
N ARG A 83 -4.72 7.63 -5.07
CA ARG A 83 -4.22 8.54 -6.13
C ARG A 83 -4.38 7.94 -7.52
N LYS A 84 -4.04 6.65 -7.69
CA LYS A 84 -4.22 5.92 -8.95
C LYS A 84 -5.68 5.89 -9.40
N ALA A 85 -6.60 5.64 -8.47
CA ALA A 85 -8.02 5.55 -8.78
C ALA A 85 -8.67 6.92 -9.06
N THR A 86 -8.11 8.00 -8.53
CA THR A 86 -8.66 9.36 -8.65
C THR A 86 -8.04 10.15 -9.80
N ASP A 87 -6.74 9.97 -10.07
CA ASP A 87 -6.02 10.65 -11.14
C ASP A 87 -4.90 9.78 -11.73
N ILE A 88 -5.28 8.90 -12.65
CA ILE A 88 -4.34 8.04 -13.38
C ILE A 88 -3.39 8.85 -14.30
N ALA A 89 -3.79 10.05 -14.74
CA ALA A 89 -2.98 10.88 -15.63
C ALA A 89 -1.78 11.44 -14.86
N LEU A 90 -1.99 11.92 -13.63
CA LEU A 90 -0.92 12.31 -12.72
C LEU A 90 0.05 11.16 -12.47
N ILE A 91 -0.46 9.95 -12.21
CA ILE A 91 0.39 8.76 -12.03
C ILE A 91 1.25 8.51 -13.27
N LYS A 92 0.66 8.55 -14.48
CA LYS A 92 1.39 8.37 -15.73
C LYS A 92 2.45 9.46 -15.94
N ASN A 93 2.20 10.70 -15.56
CA ASN A 93 3.19 11.78 -15.63
C ASN A 93 4.34 11.55 -14.64
N LEU A 94 4.04 11.17 -13.39
CA LEU A 94 5.04 10.85 -12.38
C LEU A 94 5.98 9.71 -12.80
N THR A 95 5.50 8.75 -13.59
CA THR A 95 6.40 7.69 -14.13
C THR A 95 7.54 8.24 -14.97
N LYS A 96 7.36 9.41 -15.60
CA LYS A 96 8.35 10.05 -16.48
C LYS A 96 9.16 11.09 -15.73
N GLU A 97 8.49 11.92 -14.95
CA GLU A 97 9.10 13.08 -14.30
C GLU A 97 9.86 12.70 -13.03
N ASN A 98 9.28 11.83 -12.20
CA ASN A 98 9.88 11.45 -10.92
C ASN A 98 9.52 10.00 -10.53
N PRO A 99 10.12 9.01 -11.20
CA PRO A 99 9.86 7.61 -10.92
C PRO A 99 10.29 7.17 -9.52
N VAL A 100 11.27 7.85 -8.92
CA VAL A 100 11.71 7.60 -7.54
C VAL A 100 10.62 7.97 -6.54
N ALA A 101 10.02 9.17 -6.67
CA ALA A 101 8.93 9.60 -5.79
C ALA A 101 7.68 8.72 -5.95
N LEU A 102 7.41 8.23 -7.17
CA LEU A 102 6.34 7.29 -7.42
C LEU A 102 6.53 5.99 -6.62
N VAL A 103 7.73 5.40 -6.69
CA VAL A 103 8.04 4.17 -5.94
C VAL A 103 8.02 4.43 -4.44
N GLN A 104 8.50 5.57 -3.98
CA GLN A 104 8.40 5.95 -2.57
C GLN A 104 6.95 5.93 -2.08
N ASN A 105 6.02 6.57 -2.81
CA ASN A 105 4.61 6.59 -2.43
C ASN A 105 3.98 5.18 -2.41
N ILE A 106 4.38 4.30 -3.33
CA ILE A 106 3.96 2.90 -3.31
C ILE A 106 4.49 2.18 -2.07
N LEU A 107 5.78 2.38 -1.72
CA LEU A 107 6.38 1.76 -0.55
C LEU A 107 5.73 2.27 0.74
N GLU A 108 5.50 3.56 0.89
CA GLU A 108 4.78 4.16 2.03
C GLU A 108 3.37 3.56 2.18
N SER A 109 2.72 3.26 1.06
CA SER A 109 1.41 2.59 1.01
C SER A 109 1.46 1.08 1.28
N LEU A 110 2.67 0.50 1.35
CA LEU A 110 2.96 -0.90 1.64
C LEU A 110 3.86 -1.02 2.87
N ASP A 111 3.60 -0.20 3.89
CA ASP A 111 4.31 -0.21 5.18
C ASP A 111 5.84 -0.03 5.04
N GLY A 112 6.25 0.81 4.09
CA GLY A 112 7.65 1.16 3.82
C GLY A 112 8.44 0.11 3.03
N ARG A 113 7.82 -1.00 2.60
CA ARG A 113 8.54 -2.09 1.92
C ARG A 113 7.72 -2.87 0.90
N ALA A 114 8.32 -3.17 -0.26
CA ALA A 114 7.68 -4.01 -1.27
C ALA A 114 8.70 -4.67 -2.19
N SER A 115 8.38 -5.87 -2.69
CA SER A 115 9.12 -6.48 -3.79
C SER A 115 8.80 -5.79 -5.12
N ALA A 116 9.68 -5.95 -6.11
CA ALA A 116 9.43 -5.49 -7.47
C ALA A 116 8.11 -6.06 -8.05
N GLN A 117 7.76 -7.29 -7.68
CA GLN A 117 6.51 -7.91 -8.10
C GLN A 117 5.30 -7.17 -7.54
N GLN A 118 5.28 -6.88 -6.23
CA GLN A 118 4.18 -6.18 -5.57
C GLN A 118 3.99 -4.75 -6.12
N ILE A 119 5.10 -4.05 -6.42
CA ILE A 119 5.05 -2.74 -7.09
C ILE A 119 4.45 -2.90 -8.50
N GLY A 120 4.88 -3.92 -9.25
CA GLY A 120 4.38 -4.22 -10.58
C GLY A 120 2.88 -4.54 -10.60
N GLU A 121 2.37 -5.29 -9.62
CA GLU A 121 0.94 -5.62 -9.47
C GLU A 121 0.03 -4.38 -9.42
N TRP A 122 0.56 -3.24 -8.97
CA TRP A 122 -0.19 -1.99 -8.87
C TRP A 122 -0.08 -1.10 -10.12
N LEU A 123 0.89 -1.35 -11.00
CA LEU A 123 1.18 -0.51 -12.17
C LEU A 123 0.89 -1.20 -13.50
N ILE A 124 1.09 -2.51 -13.59
CA ILE A 124 0.82 -3.28 -14.81
C ILE A 124 -0.68 -3.35 -15.05
N GLY A 125 -1.10 -3.20 -16.31
CA GLY A 125 -2.50 -3.19 -16.76
C GLY A 125 -3.07 -1.78 -16.87
N ASP A 126 -2.90 -0.96 -15.84
CA ASP A 126 -3.45 0.41 -15.83
C ASP A 126 -2.46 1.48 -16.34
N VAL A 127 -1.19 1.35 -15.93
CA VAL A 127 -0.12 2.32 -16.20
C VAL A 127 0.84 1.80 -17.27
N PHE A 128 1.24 0.53 -17.17
CA PHE A 128 2.18 -0.10 -18.08
C PHE A 128 1.66 -1.42 -18.63
N THR A 129 2.09 -1.75 -19.84
CA THR A 129 2.18 -3.15 -20.27
C THR A 129 3.35 -3.86 -19.58
N GLU A 130 3.36 -5.19 -19.60
CA GLU A 130 4.48 -6.00 -19.07
C GLU A 130 5.85 -5.62 -19.68
N ALA A 131 5.87 -5.31 -20.98
CA ALA A 131 7.11 -4.95 -21.67
C ALA A 131 7.61 -3.55 -21.27
N GLU A 132 6.70 -2.58 -21.15
CA GLU A 132 7.02 -1.22 -20.69
C GLU A 132 7.49 -1.23 -19.24
N TRP A 133 6.81 -1.99 -18.37
CA TRP A 133 7.19 -2.17 -16.97
C TRP A 133 8.62 -2.67 -16.84
N LYS A 134 9.00 -3.73 -17.58
CA LYS A 134 10.37 -4.29 -17.50
C LYS A 134 11.44 -3.24 -17.83
N ARG A 135 11.21 -2.42 -18.86
CA ARG A 135 12.13 -1.35 -19.27
C ARG A 135 12.17 -0.22 -18.24
N TRP A 136 11.00 0.25 -17.80
CA TRP A 136 10.85 1.32 -16.82
C TRP A 136 11.44 0.95 -15.47
N TRP A 137 11.24 -0.29 -15.02
CA TRP A 137 11.74 -0.77 -13.74
C TRP A 137 13.26 -0.87 -13.70
N GLU A 138 13.89 -1.23 -14.83
CA GLU A 138 15.35 -1.30 -14.89
C GLU A 138 16.01 0.08 -14.67
N SER A 139 15.51 1.12 -15.36
CA SER A 139 16.02 2.48 -15.18
C SER A 139 15.66 3.05 -13.80
N THR A 140 14.43 2.83 -13.35
CA THR A 140 13.96 3.30 -12.03
C THR A 140 14.74 2.68 -10.88
N ARG A 141 15.07 1.38 -10.96
CA ARG A 141 15.89 0.72 -9.92
C ARG A 141 17.30 1.31 -9.84
N LYS A 142 17.89 1.73 -10.96
CA LYS A 142 19.19 2.43 -10.97
C LYS A 142 19.06 3.80 -10.27
N ALA A 143 18.00 4.55 -10.56
CA ALA A 143 17.72 5.83 -9.90
C ALA A 143 17.46 5.69 -8.38
N LEU A 144 16.71 4.66 -7.96
CA LEU A 144 16.49 4.37 -6.54
C LEU A 144 17.80 4.10 -5.79
N ARG A 145 18.71 3.29 -6.38
CA ARG A 145 20.05 3.06 -5.79
C ARG A 145 20.83 4.36 -5.66
N ALA A 146 20.85 5.16 -6.73
CA ALA A 146 21.60 6.43 -6.77
C ALA A 146 21.08 7.46 -5.74
N SER A 147 19.80 7.41 -5.38
CA SER A 147 19.22 8.34 -4.40
C SER A 147 19.75 8.14 -2.97
N GLY A 148 20.26 6.95 -2.63
CA GLY A 148 20.70 6.62 -1.28
C GLY A 148 19.59 6.51 -0.22
N ALA A 149 18.33 6.84 -0.54
CA ALA A 149 17.20 6.83 0.38
C ALA A 149 16.53 5.45 0.55
N PHE A 150 16.94 4.46 -0.26
CA PHE A 150 16.34 3.13 -0.27
C PHE A 150 17.39 2.04 -0.08
N SER A 151 17.03 1.01 0.67
CA SER A 151 17.76 -0.24 0.71
C SER A 151 17.32 -1.10 -0.48
N ILE A 152 18.22 -1.31 -1.44
CA ILE A 152 17.95 -2.05 -2.68
C ILE A 152 18.66 -3.40 -2.63
N PRO A 153 17.95 -4.52 -2.45
CA PRO A 153 18.60 -5.82 -2.29
C PRO A 153 19.28 -6.28 -3.59
N ALA A 154 20.31 -7.11 -3.46
CA ALA A 154 20.95 -7.78 -4.60
C ALA A 154 19.98 -8.75 -5.30
N LYS A 155 19.22 -9.53 -4.51
CA LYS A 155 18.22 -10.46 -5.04
C LYS A 155 16.95 -9.71 -5.45
N LYS A 156 16.47 -9.94 -6.68
CA LYS A 156 15.33 -9.20 -7.24
C LYS A 156 13.98 -9.53 -6.58
N THR A 157 13.87 -10.68 -5.92
CA THR A 157 12.66 -11.11 -5.20
C THR A 157 12.52 -10.46 -3.83
N ASP A 158 13.63 -9.97 -3.29
CA ASP A 158 13.65 -9.44 -1.93
C ASP A 158 13.09 -8.00 -1.94
N PRO A 159 12.44 -7.58 -0.84
CA PRO A 159 11.76 -6.30 -0.80
C PRO A 159 12.75 -5.14 -0.75
N ILE A 160 12.43 -4.11 -1.52
CA ILE A 160 13.01 -2.77 -1.39
C ILE A 160 12.38 -2.11 -0.18
N GLN A 161 13.17 -1.35 0.58
CA GLN A 161 12.73 -0.66 1.79
C GLN A 161 13.17 0.79 1.77
N ILE A 162 12.35 1.68 2.31
CA ILE A 162 12.76 3.06 2.61
C ILE A 162 13.74 3.01 3.78
N ARG A 163 14.89 3.71 3.67
CA ARG A 163 15.81 3.84 4.81
C ARG A 163 15.20 4.77 5.85
N GLY A 164 15.22 4.35 7.11
CA GLY A 164 14.82 5.21 8.22
C GLY A 164 15.77 6.39 8.37
N GLU A 165 15.28 7.50 8.90
CA GLU A 165 16.13 8.66 9.24
C GLU A 165 17.28 8.22 10.17
N GLY A 166 18.50 8.63 9.82
CA GLY A 166 19.71 8.30 10.60
C GLY A 166 20.35 6.94 10.30
N VAL A 167 19.78 6.10 9.43
CA VAL A 167 20.42 4.86 8.98
C VAL A 167 21.17 5.13 7.68
N SER A 168 22.50 5.16 7.75
CA SER A 168 23.32 5.31 6.56
C SER A 168 23.48 3.99 5.81
N HIS A 169 23.86 4.05 4.54
CA HIS A 169 24.23 2.86 3.77
C HIS A 169 25.36 2.07 4.44
N ALA A 170 26.34 2.76 5.01
CA ALA A 170 27.47 2.14 5.68
C ALA A 170 27.01 1.37 6.93
N ASP A 171 26.05 1.90 7.68
CA ASP A 171 25.48 1.21 8.85
C ASP A 171 24.77 -0.10 8.44
N GLU A 172 24.05 -0.09 7.32
CA GLU A 172 23.42 -1.30 6.77
C GLU A 172 24.47 -2.35 6.34
N LEU A 173 25.53 -1.94 5.66
CA LEU A 173 26.61 -2.83 5.22
C LEU A 173 27.33 -3.44 6.43
N LEU A 174 27.64 -2.63 7.45
CA LEU A 174 28.23 -3.10 8.71
C LEU A 174 27.31 -4.07 9.45
N ALA A 175 26.01 -3.77 9.54
CA ALA A 175 25.03 -4.67 10.14
C ALA A 175 24.93 -6.01 9.38
N ALA A 176 24.93 -5.97 8.04
CA ALA A 176 24.89 -7.16 7.20
C ALA A 176 26.18 -8.00 7.35
N PHE A 177 27.35 -7.36 7.37
CA PHE A 177 28.63 -8.01 7.63
C PHE A 177 28.65 -8.69 9.01
N ASN A 178 28.22 -7.98 10.06
CA ASN A 178 28.20 -8.52 11.42
C ASN A 178 27.22 -9.69 11.60
N LYS A 179 26.13 -9.72 10.82
CA LYS A 179 25.13 -10.80 10.86
C LYS A 179 25.55 -12.03 10.06
N ALA A 180 26.40 -11.87 9.06
CA ALA A 180 26.88 -12.96 8.21
C ALA A 180 27.78 -13.93 9.01
N ARG A 181 27.47 -15.23 8.93
CA ARG A 181 28.18 -16.27 9.70
C ARG A 181 29.38 -16.86 8.99
N GLN A 182 29.53 -16.58 7.69
CA GLN A 182 30.59 -17.14 6.85
C GLN A 182 31.36 -16.02 6.13
N PRO A 183 32.69 -16.15 5.96
CA PRO A 183 33.52 -15.14 5.29
C PRO A 183 33.05 -14.76 3.88
N LYS A 184 32.54 -15.73 3.10
CA LYS A 184 31.96 -15.46 1.77
C LYS A 184 30.70 -14.57 1.82
N GLN A 185 29.89 -14.74 2.86
CA GLN A 185 28.68 -13.93 3.08
C GLN A 185 29.04 -12.53 3.58
N GLN A 186 30.12 -12.42 4.36
CA GLN A 186 30.68 -11.15 4.81
C GLN A 186 31.23 -10.32 3.65
N ILE A 187 32.00 -10.92 2.74
CA ILE A 187 32.51 -10.25 1.54
C ILE A 187 31.36 -9.75 0.66
N ALA A 188 30.38 -10.62 0.38
CA ALA A 188 29.19 -10.25 -0.40
C ALA A 188 28.30 -9.19 0.27
N ALA A 189 28.43 -8.97 1.58
CA ALA A 189 27.69 -7.96 2.32
C ALA A 189 28.30 -6.55 2.17
N VAL A 190 29.59 -6.44 1.82
CA VAL A 190 30.30 -5.15 1.71
C VAL A 190 30.53 -4.75 0.24
N GLU A 191 30.34 -5.68 -0.70
CA GLU A 191 30.41 -5.46 -2.16
C GLU A 191 29.07 -5.00 -2.81
N GLN A 192 28.01 -4.82 -2.01
CA GLN A 192 26.68 -4.36 -2.46
C GLN A 192 26.59 -2.84 -2.58
#